data_AF-H2FZE7-F1
#
_entry.id   AF-H2FZE7-F1
#
_cell.length_a   1.000
_cell.length_b   1.000
_cell.length_c   1.000
_cell.angle_alpha   90.00
_cell.angle_beta   90.00
_cell.angle_gamma   90.00
#
_symmetry.space_group_name_H-M   'P 1'
#
loop_
_entity.id
_entity.type
_entity.pdbx_description
1 polymer ?
#
loop_
_entity_poly.entity_id
_entity_poly.type
_entity_poly.pdbx_seq_one_letter_code
_entity_poly.pdbx_strand_id
1 'polypeptide(L)'
;MTRIKKARTPGRIGARKENRETAEQGRERKRKARRKGLTPGSRHNVGGGNQGGKEQKAAKDPRLGSRKPVALVQEDADRDVAAVPRVKPVVKKALTPEQELEQLENDERLNTLLDRVEAGDKLDKADKVWLDRTLARHQQLLEQLGLLDEDDDEEPGDDLWDRFMDAELDPAQYRDEEDKS
;
A
#
# COMPACT_ATOMS: atom_id res chain seq x y z
N MET A 1 -35.73 0.62 58.04
CA MET A 1 -34.27 0.37 57.86
C MET A 1 -34.12 -0.30 56.51
N THR A 2 -33.37 0.18 55.52
CA THR A 2 -31.91 0.00 55.41
C THR A 2 -31.34 0.96 54.34
N ARG A 3 -30.34 1.78 54.70
CA ARG A 3 -29.60 2.62 53.75
C ARG A 3 -28.30 1.91 53.40
N ILE A 4 -28.26 1.23 52.25
CA ILE A 4 -27.03 0.62 51.75
C ILE A 4 -26.16 1.74 51.16
N LYS A 5 -25.07 2.08 51.86
CA LYS A 5 -24.09 3.07 51.36
C LYS A 5 -23.21 2.40 50.30
N LYS A 6 -23.09 3.03 49.13
CA LYS A 6 -22.12 2.62 48.10
C LYS A 6 -20.71 2.87 48.62
N ALA A 7 -19.98 1.82 48.99
CA ALA A 7 -18.56 1.90 49.31
C ALA A 7 -17.75 2.02 48.02
N ARG A 8 -16.72 2.88 48.01
CA ARG A 8 -15.77 2.98 46.91
C ARG A 8 -14.60 2.03 47.19
N THR A 9 -14.31 1.12 46.28
CA THR A 9 -13.11 0.28 46.37
C THR A 9 -11.88 1.18 46.31
N PRO A 10 -10.92 1.06 47.26
CA PRO A 10 -9.68 1.81 47.18
C PRO A 10 -8.93 1.41 45.90
N GLY A 11 -8.43 2.42 45.18
CA GLY A 11 -7.62 2.20 43.98
C GLY A 11 -6.32 1.47 44.32
N ARG A 12 -5.71 0.81 43.33
CA ARG A 12 -4.40 0.19 43.53
C ARG A 12 -3.35 1.27 43.78
N ILE A 13 -2.60 1.12 44.88
CA ILE A 13 -1.48 2.00 45.22
C ILE A 13 -0.26 1.46 44.47
N GLY A 14 0.10 2.10 43.36
CA GLY A 14 1.30 1.80 42.58
C GLY A 14 1.08 1.11 41.23
N ALA A 15 2.08 1.22 40.36
CA ALA A 15 2.10 0.58 39.05
C ALA A 15 2.25 -0.95 39.23
N ARG A 16 1.42 -1.72 38.52
CA ARG A 16 1.54 -3.18 38.48
C ARG A 16 2.80 -3.53 37.70
N LYS A 17 3.63 -4.44 38.22
CA LYS A 17 4.69 -5.06 37.42
C LYS A 17 4.03 -5.88 36.31
N GLU A 18 4.29 -5.50 35.07
CA GLU A 18 3.77 -6.14 33.87
C GLU A 18 4.92 -6.67 33.02
N ASN A 19 4.71 -7.79 32.33
CA ASN A 19 5.71 -8.37 31.44
C ASN A 19 5.85 -7.49 30.18
N ARG A 20 7.01 -7.55 29.50
CA ARG A 20 7.28 -6.72 28.31
C ARG A 20 6.20 -6.85 27.24
N GLU A 21 5.77 -8.08 26.96
CA GLU A 21 4.70 -8.36 25.99
C GLU A 21 3.37 -7.70 26.38
N THR A 22 2.97 -7.77 27.65
CA THR A 22 1.73 -7.15 28.14
C THR A 22 1.78 -5.62 28.08
N ALA A 23 2.96 -5.03 28.31
CA ALA A 23 3.18 -3.59 28.19
C ALA A 23 3.05 -3.13 26.72
N GLU A 24 3.63 -3.89 25.78
CA GLU A 24 3.56 -3.62 24.34
C GLU A 24 2.13 -3.74 23.81
N GLN A 25 1.39 -4.79 24.20
CA GLN A 25 -0.03 -4.93 23.87
C GLN A 25 -0.86 -3.78 24.43
N GLY A 26 -0.56 -3.30 25.64
CA GLY A 26 -1.21 -2.15 26.25
C GLY A 26 -0.98 -0.85 25.46
N ARG A 27 0.24 -0.63 24.98
CA ARG A 27 0.60 0.51 24.11
C ARG A 27 -0.12 0.43 22.77
N GLU A 28 -0.20 -0.75 22.16
CA GLU A 28 -0.89 -0.94 20.88
C GLU A 28 -2.40 -0.69 21.00
N ARG A 29 -3.05 -1.21 22.06
CA ARG A 29 -4.46 -0.93 22.35
C ARG A 29 -4.70 0.57 22.54
N LYS A 30 -3.82 1.27 23.25
CA LYS A 30 -3.89 2.74 23.39
C LYS A 30 -3.73 3.44 22.03
N ARG A 31 -2.79 3.02 21.17
CA ARG A 31 -2.61 3.59 19.81
C ARG A 31 -3.85 3.40 18.95
N LYS A 32 -4.48 2.21 18.98
CA LYS A 32 -5.74 1.91 18.28
C LYS A 32 -6.91 2.75 18.83
N ALA A 33 -7.02 2.88 20.15
CA ALA A 33 -8.05 3.69 20.79
C ALA A 33 -7.88 5.20 20.53
N ARG A 34 -6.64 5.72 20.41
CA ARG A 34 -6.40 7.14 20.05
C ARG A 34 -7.00 7.52 18.70
N ARG A 35 -7.03 6.58 17.75
CA ARG A 35 -7.65 6.79 16.43
C ARG A 35 -9.18 6.71 16.48
N LYS A 36 -9.75 6.03 17.49
CA LYS A 36 -11.19 5.91 17.70
C LYS A 36 -11.63 6.97 18.71
N GLY A 37 -12.13 8.10 18.22
CA GLY A 37 -12.74 9.13 19.07
C GLY A 37 -13.86 8.56 19.97
N LEU A 38 -14.20 9.30 21.04
CA LEU A 38 -15.34 8.97 21.89
C LEU A 38 -16.62 8.94 21.04
N THR A 39 -17.52 8.00 21.34
CA THR A 39 -18.84 7.98 20.71
C THR A 39 -19.58 9.29 21.02
N PRO A 40 -20.25 9.91 20.04
CA PRO A 40 -20.94 11.17 20.26
C PRO A 40 -22.01 11.01 21.35
N GLY A 41 -22.12 12.01 22.22
CA GLY A 41 -23.02 11.98 23.37
C GLY A 41 -24.49 11.93 22.95
N SER A 42 -25.27 11.13 23.67
CA SER A 42 -26.69 10.86 23.44
C SER A 42 -27.62 12.02 23.90
N ARG A 43 -27.29 13.28 23.61
CA ARG A 43 -28.18 14.41 23.95
C ARG A 43 -29.22 14.70 22.88
N HIS A 44 -28.93 14.35 21.62
CA HIS A 44 -29.83 14.58 20.47
C HIS A 44 -29.87 13.41 19.49
N ASN A 45 -29.29 12.25 19.84
CA ASN A 45 -29.40 11.07 19.00
C ASN A 45 -30.79 10.48 19.20
N VAL A 46 -31.76 10.95 18.40
CA VAL A 46 -33.02 10.22 18.19
C VAL A 46 -32.59 8.85 17.71
N GLY A 47 -32.88 7.81 18.50
CA GLY A 47 -32.30 6.48 18.33
C GLY A 47 -32.33 6.04 16.87
N GLY A 48 -31.19 6.16 16.19
CA GLY A 48 -30.95 5.59 14.87
C GLY A 48 -30.77 4.09 15.01
N GLY A 49 -31.80 3.40 15.47
CA GLY A 49 -31.91 1.95 15.49
C GLY A 49 -32.13 1.47 14.06
N ASN A 50 -31.09 1.45 13.25
CA ASN A 50 -31.10 0.67 12.02
C ASN A 50 -30.85 -0.80 12.40
N GLN A 51 -31.85 -1.40 13.04
CA GLN A 51 -31.98 -2.85 13.17
C GLN A 51 -33.11 -3.27 12.24
N GLY A 52 -32.79 -4.17 11.31
CA GLY A 52 -33.66 -4.63 10.25
C GLY A 52 -35.08 -4.95 10.71
N GLY A 53 -36.04 -4.20 10.18
CA GLY A 53 -37.47 -4.42 10.35
C GLY A 53 -38.18 -3.71 9.21
N LYS A 54 -39.05 -4.46 8.50
CA LYS A 54 -39.77 -4.06 7.30
C LYS A 54 -40.27 -2.61 7.34
N GLU A 55 -39.97 -1.85 6.29
CA GLU A 55 -40.41 -0.47 6.08
C GLU A 55 -41.94 -0.35 6.09
N GLN A 56 -42.52 0.01 7.22
CA GLN A 56 -43.86 0.57 7.24
C GLN A 56 -43.75 2.03 6.81
N LYS A 57 -44.36 2.37 5.66
CA LYS A 57 -44.43 3.74 5.13
C LYS A 57 -45.12 4.64 6.15
N ALA A 58 -44.35 5.36 6.96
CA ALA A 58 -44.88 6.46 7.75
C ALA A 58 -45.51 7.50 6.81
N ALA A 59 -46.69 8.00 7.18
CA ALA A 59 -47.41 9.02 6.41
C ALA A 59 -46.52 10.26 6.22
N LYS A 60 -46.14 10.55 4.98
CA LYS A 60 -45.37 11.74 4.61
C LYS A 60 -46.32 12.92 4.44
N ASP A 61 -45.91 14.09 4.92
CA ASP A 61 -46.66 15.33 4.81
C ASP A 61 -46.94 15.66 3.33
N PRO A 62 -48.20 15.85 2.92
CA PRO A 62 -48.56 16.14 1.53
C PRO A 62 -47.97 17.46 1.01
N ARG A 63 -47.51 18.36 1.88
CA ARG A 63 -46.83 19.61 1.50
C ARG A 63 -45.36 19.39 1.12
N LEU A 64 -44.75 18.28 1.53
CA LEU A 64 -43.38 17.91 1.16
C LEU A 64 -43.43 17.01 -0.08
N GLY A 65 -43.09 17.59 -1.24
CA GLY A 65 -42.98 16.84 -2.49
C GLY A 65 -41.91 15.74 -2.46
N SER A 66 -41.90 14.89 -3.49
CA SER A 66 -40.91 13.81 -3.61
C SER A 66 -39.49 14.36 -3.80
N ARG A 67 -38.65 14.28 -2.76
CA ARG A 67 -37.20 14.55 -2.83
C ARG A 67 -36.38 13.27 -3.03
N LYS A 68 -36.94 12.25 -3.69
CA LYS A 68 -36.19 11.03 -3.99
C LYS A 68 -35.12 11.35 -5.04
N PRO A 69 -33.82 11.11 -4.76
CA PRO A 69 -32.78 11.31 -5.76
C PRO A 69 -33.01 10.34 -6.93
N VAL A 70 -32.91 10.85 -8.15
CA VAL A 70 -32.95 10.06 -9.38
C VAL A 70 -31.51 9.80 -9.79
N ALA A 71 -31.17 8.54 -10.08
CA ALA A 71 -29.84 8.20 -10.57
C ALA A 71 -29.65 8.75 -12.00
N LEU A 72 -28.52 9.40 -12.25
CA LEU A 72 -28.19 9.99 -13.55
C LEU A 72 -27.59 8.97 -14.54
N VAL A 73 -27.22 7.78 -14.07
CA VAL A 73 -26.67 6.70 -14.88
C VAL A 73 -27.70 5.59 -14.95
N GLN A 74 -28.00 5.12 -16.15
CA GLN A 74 -28.90 4.01 -16.39
C GLN A 74 -28.22 2.72 -15.90
N GLU A 75 -28.55 2.28 -14.69
CA GLU A 75 -28.28 0.90 -14.28
C GLU A 75 -29.27 0.03 -15.05
N ASP A 76 -28.77 -0.66 -16.08
CA ASP A 76 -29.51 -1.71 -16.75
C ASP A 76 -29.97 -2.70 -15.67
N ALA A 77 -31.29 -2.86 -15.57
CA ALA A 77 -31.92 -3.69 -14.56
C ALA A 77 -31.27 -5.08 -14.55
N ASP A 78 -30.53 -5.35 -13.48
CA ASP A 78 -29.91 -6.64 -13.21
C ASP A 78 -30.98 -7.73 -13.34
N ARG A 79 -30.76 -8.62 -14.32
CA ARG A 79 -31.41 -9.92 -14.36
C ARG A 79 -31.09 -10.63 -13.05
N ASP A 80 -32.13 -11.15 -12.39
CA ASP A 80 -32.03 -12.02 -11.22
C ASP A 80 -31.17 -13.27 -11.55
N VAL A 81 -29.85 -13.16 -11.39
CA VAL A 81 -28.95 -14.31 -11.38
C VAL A 81 -28.67 -14.64 -9.92
N ALA A 82 -29.07 -15.85 -9.54
CA ALA A 82 -28.97 -16.41 -8.21
C ALA A 82 -27.64 -16.05 -7.51
N ALA A 83 -27.76 -15.67 -6.23
CA ALA A 83 -26.67 -15.23 -5.38
C ALA A 83 -25.54 -16.28 -5.28
N VAL A 84 -24.54 -16.14 -6.13
CA VAL A 84 -23.20 -16.69 -5.88
C VAL A 84 -22.62 -15.87 -4.73
N PRO A 85 -22.09 -16.48 -3.66
CA PRO A 85 -21.49 -15.73 -2.57
C PRO A 85 -20.38 -14.85 -3.15
N ARG A 86 -20.56 -13.53 -3.07
CA ARG A 86 -19.55 -12.54 -3.43
C ARG A 86 -18.34 -12.79 -2.54
N VAL A 87 -17.38 -13.55 -3.06
CA VAL A 87 -16.01 -13.58 -2.55
C VAL A 87 -15.58 -12.13 -2.52
N LYS A 88 -15.35 -11.59 -1.32
CA LYS A 88 -14.82 -10.23 -1.16
C LYS A 88 -13.64 -10.13 -2.12
N PRO A 89 -13.57 -9.14 -3.02
CA PRO A 89 -12.40 -8.99 -3.87
C PRO A 89 -11.23 -8.87 -2.89
N VAL A 90 -10.38 -9.90 -2.88
CA VAL A 90 -9.07 -9.81 -2.26
C VAL A 90 -8.48 -8.60 -2.96
N VAL A 91 -8.31 -7.52 -2.23
CA VAL A 91 -7.62 -6.33 -2.71
C VAL A 91 -6.24 -6.86 -3.07
N LYS A 92 -6.06 -7.23 -4.33
CA LYS A 92 -4.75 -7.50 -4.90
C LYS A 92 -4.02 -6.21 -4.61
N LYS A 93 -3.06 -6.27 -3.69
CA LYS A 93 -2.20 -5.13 -3.41
C LYS A 93 -1.72 -4.68 -4.78
N ALA A 94 -2.06 -3.46 -5.19
CA ALA A 94 -1.51 -2.90 -6.41
C ALA A 94 0.00 -3.02 -6.25
N LEU A 95 0.63 -3.82 -7.09
CA LEU A 95 2.08 -3.94 -7.08
C LEU A 95 2.62 -2.55 -7.37
N THR A 96 3.66 -2.15 -6.64
CA THR A 96 4.39 -0.94 -7.01
C THR A 96 5.06 -1.20 -8.36
N PRO A 97 5.29 -0.15 -9.19
CA PRO A 97 5.99 -0.31 -10.46
C PRO A 97 7.34 -1.06 -10.31
N GLU A 98 8.07 -0.79 -9.22
CA GLU A 98 9.31 -1.50 -8.86
C GLU A 98 9.10 -3.01 -8.65
N GLN A 99 8.02 -3.41 -7.95
CA GLN A 99 7.73 -4.82 -7.71
C GLN A 99 7.29 -5.55 -8.98
N GLU A 100 6.61 -4.86 -9.90
CA GLU A 100 6.26 -5.42 -11.19
C GLU A 100 7.51 -5.59 -12.07
N LEU A 101 8.43 -4.62 -12.04
CA LEU A 101 9.71 -4.70 -12.75
C LEU A 101 10.54 -5.88 -12.25
N GLU A 102 10.73 -6.02 -10.94
CA GLU A 102 11.46 -7.14 -10.32
C GLU A 102 10.83 -8.49 -10.67
N GLN A 103 9.50 -8.57 -10.79
CA GLN A 103 8.82 -9.80 -11.20
C GLN A 103 9.07 -10.14 -12.67
N LEU A 104 9.11 -9.14 -13.55
CA LEU A 104 9.41 -9.35 -14.96
C LEU A 104 10.86 -9.79 -15.17
N GLU A 105 11.82 -9.18 -14.48
CA GLU A 105 13.24 -9.55 -14.53
C GLU A 105 13.48 -10.98 -14.01
N ASN A 106 12.72 -11.41 -13.00
CA ASN A 106 12.79 -12.76 -12.43
C ASN A 106 11.89 -13.79 -13.15
N ASP A 107 11.22 -13.45 -14.25
CA ASP A 107 10.37 -14.41 -14.98
C ASP A 107 11.23 -15.41 -15.76
N GLU A 108 11.20 -16.69 -15.35
CA GLU A 108 11.89 -17.80 -16.02
C GLU A 108 11.55 -17.88 -17.51
N ARG A 109 10.29 -17.60 -17.88
CA ARG A 109 9.87 -17.65 -19.28
C ARG A 109 10.58 -16.58 -20.10
N LEU A 110 10.66 -15.34 -19.59
CA LEU A 110 11.34 -14.26 -20.28
C LEU A 110 12.80 -14.61 -20.52
N ASN A 111 13.51 -15.06 -19.47
CA ASN A 111 14.91 -15.45 -19.54
C ASN A 111 15.15 -16.57 -20.56
N THR A 112 14.34 -17.64 -20.54
CA THR A 112 14.49 -18.74 -21.49
C THR A 112 14.25 -18.34 -22.95
N LEU A 113 13.39 -17.34 -23.21
CA LEU A 113 13.15 -16.84 -24.56
C LEU A 113 14.31 -15.96 -25.03
N LEU A 114 14.90 -15.16 -24.14
CA LEU A 114 16.09 -14.36 -24.42
C LEU A 114 17.29 -15.25 -24.75
N ASP A 115 17.56 -16.29 -23.95
CA ASP A 115 18.64 -17.25 -24.22
C ASP A 115 18.52 -17.90 -25.60
N ARG A 116 17.29 -18.21 -26.04
CA ARG A 116 17.04 -18.76 -27.38
C ARG A 116 17.27 -17.74 -28.49
N VAL A 117 16.92 -16.47 -28.27
CA VAL A 117 17.23 -15.39 -29.21
C VAL A 117 18.75 -15.25 -29.36
N GLU A 118 19.49 -15.27 -28.25
CA GLU A 118 20.96 -15.20 -28.23
C GLU A 118 21.60 -16.41 -28.93
N ALA A 119 21.05 -17.60 -28.72
CA ALA A 119 21.46 -18.81 -29.43
C ALA A 119 21.13 -18.78 -30.94
N GLY A 120 20.34 -17.80 -31.41
CA GLY A 120 19.94 -17.66 -32.82
C GLY A 120 18.76 -18.55 -33.23
N ASP A 121 18.05 -19.14 -32.26
CA ASP A 121 16.91 -20.02 -32.51
C ASP A 121 15.68 -19.24 -33.02
N LYS A 122 14.90 -19.88 -33.90
CA LYS A 122 13.67 -19.28 -34.44
C LYS A 122 12.51 -19.49 -33.46
N LEU A 123 12.13 -18.43 -32.77
CA LEU A 123 10.92 -18.38 -31.96
C LEU A 123 9.64 -18.43 -32.79
N ASP A 124 8.60 -19.03 -32.23
CA ASP A 124 7.25 -18.99 -32.79
C ASP A 124 6.69 -17.55 -32.78
N LYS A 125 5.70 -17.29 -33.64
CA LYS A 125 5.04 -15.97 -33.72
C LYS A 125 4.40 -15.57 -32.40
N ALA A 126 3.80 -16.52 -31.68
CA ALA A 126 3.16 -16.24 -30.40
C ALA A 126 4.19 -15.80 -29.34
N ASP A 127 5.35 -16.46 -29.30
CA ASP A 127 6.41 -16.15 -28.35
C ASP A 127 7.11 -14.83 -28.68
N LYS A 128 7.32 -14.51 -29.96
CA LYS A 128 7.82 -13.19 -30.39
C LYS A 128 6.90 -12.05 -29.95
N VAL A 129 5.60 -12.17 -30.21
CA VAL A 129 4.61 -11.15 -29.82
C VAL A 129 4.55 -11.00 -28.30
N TRP A 130 4.67 -12.12 -27.56
CA TRP A 130 4.71 -12.07 -26.10
C TRP A 130 5.98 -11.36 -25.61
N LEU A 131 7.15 -11.71 -26.15
CA LEU A 131 8.43 -11.10 -25.82
C LEU A 131 8.42 -9.59 -26.08
N ASP A 132 8.00 -9.17 -27.27
CA ASP A 132 7.92 -7.75 -27.65
C ASP A 132 6.99 -6.97 -26.71
N ARG A 133 5.84 -7.54 -26.35
CA ARG A 133 4.91 -6.94 -25.39
C ARG A 133 5.52 -6.83 -23.98
N THR A 134 6.24 -7.84 -23.54
CA THR A 134 6.88 -7.85 -22.22
C THR A 134 8.02 -6.83 -22.16
N LEU A 135 8.84 -6.73 -23.20
CA LEU A 135 9.90 -5.71 -23.32
C LEU A 135 9.32 -4.28 -23.37
N ALA A 136 8.23 -4.06 -24.10
CA ALA A 136 7.55 -2.77 -24.10
C ALA A 136 7.00 -2.39 -22.72
N ARG A 137 6.46 -3.38 -21.97
CA ARG A 137 6.01 -3.16 -20.60
C ARG A 137 7.19 -2.84 -19.66
N HIS A 138 8.32 -3.52 -19.83
CA HIS A 138 9.54 -3.26 -19.08
C HIS A 138 10.04 -1.82 -19.29
N GLN A 139 10.12 -1.35 -20.54
CA GLN A 139 10.48 0.03 -20.87
C GLN A 139 9.53 1.04 -20.22
N GLN A 140 8.22 0.80 -20.29
CA GLN A 140 7.24 1.66 -19.63
C GLN A 140 7.43 1.73 -18.11
N LEU A 141 7.81 0.61 -17.46
CA LEU A 141 8.07 0.61 -16.02
C LEU A 141 9.34 1.39 -15.68
N LEU A 142 10.39 1.30 -16.49
CA LEU A 142 11.60 2.09 -16.34
C LEU A 142 11.33 3.60 -16.50
N GLU A 143 10.53 3.99 -17.49
CA GLU A 143 10.08 5.37 -17.71
C GLU A 143 9.28 5.88 -16.49
N GLN A 144 8.33 5.08 -15.97
CA GLN A 144 7.56 5.43 -14.78
C GLN A 144 8.41 5.62 -13.52
N LEU A 145 9.55 4.95 -13.45
CA LEU A 145 10.51 5.06 -12.36
C LEU A 145 11.53 6.19 -12.59
N GLY A 146 11.54 6.82 -13.76
CA GLY A 146 12.55 7.83 -14.12
C GLY A 146 13.95 7.23 -14.28
N LEU A 147 14.05 5.95 -14.63
CA LEU A 147 15.31 5.25 -14.89
C LEU A 147 15.71 5.29 -16.37
N LEU A 148 14.85 5.82 -17.24
CA LEU A 148 15.16 6.09 -18.64
C LEU A 148 15.67 7.53 -18.74
N ASP A 149 16.96 7.68 -19.05
CA ASP A 149 17.59 8.98 -19.30
C ASP A 149 16.99 9.60 -20.57
N GLU A 150 15.96 10.44 -20.41
CA GLU A 150 15.51 11.38 -21.45
C GLU A 150 16.01 12.80 -21.21
N ASP A 151 16.57 13.09 -20.03
CA ASP A 151 17.12 14.39 -19.64
C ASP A 151 18.65 14.31 -19.42
N ASP A 152 19.39 13.95 -20.47
CA ASP A 152 20.87 14.00 -20.54
C ASP A 152 21.39 15.44 -20.71
N ASP A 153 20.94 16.36 -19.84
CA ASP A 153 21.30 17.79 -19.85
C ASP A 153 21.82 18.28 -18.49
N GLU A 154 22.29 17.37 -17.63
CA GLU A 154 23.11 17.75 -16.47
C GLU A 154 24.13 16.63 -16.21
N GLU A 155 25.33 16.77 -16.78
CA GLU A 155 26.54 16.09 -16.30
C GLU A 155 27.09 16.83 -15.06
N PRO A 156 26.89 16.31 -13.84
CA PRO A 156 27.79 16.51 -12.72
C PRO A 156 28.60 15.24 -12.41
N GLY A 157 28.46 14.18 -13.22
CA GLY A 157 29.08 12.87 -13.01
C GLY A 157 30.61 12.89 -13.12
N ASP A 158 31.13 13.60 -14.12
CA ASP A 158 32.58 13.74 -14.34
C ASP A 158 33.27 14.45 -13.18
N ASP A 159 32.68 15.51 -12.61
CA ASP A 159 33.27 16.25 -11.48
C ASP A 159 33.30 15.42 -10.18
N LEU A 160 32.34 14.51 -9.98
CA LEU A 160 32.33 13.59 -8.84
C LEU A 160 33.32 12.43 -9.02
N TRP A 161 33.46 11.90 -10.23
CA TRP A 161 34.39 10.82 -10.55
C TRP A 161 35.84 11.33 -10.55
N ASP A 162 36.08 12.52 -11.12
CA ASP A 162 37.37 13.20 -11.08
C ASP A 162 37.76 13.56 -9.64
N ARG A 163 36.85 14.14 -8.84
CA ARG A 163 37.13 14.40 -7.42
C ARG A 163 37.45 13.13 -6.63
N PHE A 164 36.84 11.99 -6.96
CA PHE A 164 37.14 10.72 -6.33
C PHE A 164 38.53 10.20 -6.72
N MET A 165 38.88 10.27 -8.01
CA MET A 165 40.21 9.89 -8.50
C MET A 165 41.32 10.80 -7.98
N ASP A 166 41.04 12.10 -7.87
CA ASP A 166 42.01 13.12 -7.43
C ASP A 166 42.22 13.10 -5.90
N ALA A 167 41.24 12.61 -5.14
CA ALA A 167 41.32 12.55 -3.67
C ALA A 167 42.10 11.35 -3.11
N GLU A 168 42.39 10.30 -3.90
CA GLU A 168 42.87 9.02 -3.34
C GLU A 168 44.19 8.48 -3.90
N LEU A 169 44.99 9.26 -4.63
CA LEU A 169 46.32 8.81 -5.08
C LEU A 169 47.40 9.87 -4.93
N ASP A 170 47.93 10.05 -3.71
CA ASP A 170 49.24 10.66 -3.50
C ASP A 170 50.33 9.56 -3.48
N PRO A 171 51.01 9.28 -4.61
CA PRO A 171 52.07 8.27 -4.68
C PRO A 171 53.31 8.63 -3.83
N ALA A 172 53.39 9.84 -3.27
CA ALA A 172 54.49 10.21 -2.38
C ALA A 172 54.40 9.55 -0.99
N GLN A 173 53.22 9.09 -0.55
CA GLN A 173 53.06 8.41 0.74
C GLN A 173 53.63 6.97 0.78
N TYR A 174 53.92 6.37 -0.38
CA TYR A 174 54.44 5.01 -0.48
C TYR A 174 55.86 4.93 -1.04
N ARG A 175 56.52 6.09 -1.23
CA ARG A 175 57.93 6.12 -1.61
C ARG A 175 58.74 5.94 -0.34
N ASP A 176 58.92 4.69 0.09
CA ASP A 176 59.87 4.32 1.14
C ASP A 176 61.22 4.95 0.79
N GLU A 177 61.64 5.94 1.58
CA GLU A 177 63.00 6.48 1.54
C GLU A 177 63.95 5.31 1.82
N GLU A 178 64.62 4.81 0.78
CA GLU A 178 65.73 3.88 0.95
C GLU A 178 66.79 4.57 1.83
N ASP A 179 66.82 4.18 3.10
CA ASP A 179 67.88 4.52 4.06
C ASP A 179 69.23 4.09 3.46
N LYS A 180 69.90 5.06 2.83
CA LYS A 180 71.29 4.96 2.38
C LYS A 180 72.17 4.81 3.62
N SER A 181 72.68 3.59 3.80
CA SER A 181 73.81 3.27 4.67
C SER A 181 75.14 3.40 3.93
#